data_AF-A0A498IKY0-F1
#
_entry.id   AF-A0A498IKY0-F1
#
_cell.length_a   1.000
_cell.length_b   1.000
_cell.length_c   1.000
_cell.angle_alpha   90.00
_cell.angle_beta   90.00
_cell.angle_gamma   90.00
#
_symmetry.space_group_name_H-M   'P 1'
#
loop_
_entity.id
_entity.type
_entity.pdbx_description
1 polymer ?
#
loop_
_entity_poly.entity_id
_entity_poly.type
_entity_poly.pdbx_seq_one_letter_code
_entity_poly.pdbx_strand_id
1 'polypeptide(L)'
;MGKDFEVNKSSKPQNYTRYTYITINTFSVRCEEELIEAIETATGAKKDSLCFIEVIVHKDDTSKELLEWGSRVSAANSRPPNPQ
;
A
#
# COMPACT_ATOMS: atom_id res chain seq x y z
N MET A 1 -19.63 6.43 35.81
CA MET A 1 -21.00 6.78 35.36
C MET A 1 -20.96 7.01 33.85
N GLY A 2 -20.82 5.94 33.09
CA GLY A 2 -20.98 5.92 31.63
C GLY A 2 -22.01 4.84 31.36
N LYS A 3 -23.11 5.19 30.67
CA LYS A 3 -24.21 4.25 30.46
C LYS A 3 -23.84 3.30 29.33
N ASP A 4 -23.77 2.01 29.64
CA ASP A 4 -23.85 0.96 28.65
C ASP A 4 -25.23 1.06 27.97
N PHE A 5 -25.22 1.34 26.67
CA PHE A 5 -26.43 1.45 25.87
C PHE A 5 -26.81 0.03 25.41
N GLU A 6 -27.67 -0.63 26.17
CA GLU A 6 -28.19 -1.95 25.82
C GLU A 6 -29.28 -1.78 24.74
N VAL A 7 -28.94 -2.08 23.48
CA VAL A 7 -29.90 -2.07 22.37
C VAL A 7 -30.81 -3.29 22.48
N ASN A 8 -32.07 -3.02 22.81
CA ASN A 8 -33.17 -3.97 22.91
C ASN A 8 -33.35 -4.75 21.58
N LYS A 9 -33.15 -6.08 21.60
CA LYS A 9 -33.32 -6.96 20.45
C LYS A 9 -34.81 -7.18 20.17
N SER A 10 -35.44 -6.22 19.51
CA SER A 10 -36.73 -6.40 18.83
C SER A 10 -36.52 -7.21 17.54
N SER A 11 -37.28 -8.29 17.44
CA SER A 11 -37.34 -9.30 16.38
C SER A 11 -37.42 -8.69 14.97
N LYS A 12 -36.43 -8.97 14.12
CA LYS A 12 -36.49 -8.66 12.67
C LYS A 12 -36.05 -9.86 11.81
N PRO A 13 -36.69 -10.06 10.64
CA PRO A 13 -36.63 -11.30 9.85
C PRO A 13 -35.26 -11.60 9.20
N GLN A 14 -34.97 -12.90 9.04
CA GLN A 14 -33.68 -13.52 8.69
C GLN A 14 -33.19 -13.36 7.23
N ASN A 15 -33.30 -12.18 6.62
CA ASN A 15 -32.72 -11.96 5.28
C ASN A 15 -31.63 -10.89 5.33
N TYR A 16 -30.49 -11.23 5.95
CA TYR A 16 -29.34 -10.34 6.06
C TYR A 16 -28.31 -10.68 4.98
N THR A 17 -28.32 -9.93 3.88
CA THR A 17 -27.19 -9.91 2.94
C THR A 17 -25.97 -9.44 3.74
N ARG A 18 -25.00 -10.34 3.94
CA ARG A 18 -23.79 -10.05 4.73
C ARG A 18 -22.89 -9.12 3.90
N TYR A 19 -23.01 -7.82 4.11
CA TYR A 19 -22.04 -6.86 3.60
C TYR A 19 -20.73 -7.08 4.38
N THR A 20 -19.70 -7.61 3.74
CA THR A 20 -18.35 -7.69 4.30
C THR A 20 -17.65 -6.36 4.06
N TYR A 21 -17.48 -5.56 5.11
CA TYR A 21 -16.64 -4.37 5.05
C TYR A 21 -15.17 -4.80 4.96
N ILE A 22 -14.44 -4.25 3.98
CA ILE A 22 -12.98 -4.43 3.88
C ILE A 22 -12.35 -3.36 4.76
N THR A 23 -11.53 -3.77 5.73
CA THR A 23 -10.69 -2.85 6.49
C THR A 23 -9.49 -2.46 5.63
N ILE A 24 -9.17 -1.16 5.59
CA ILE A 24 -8.00 -0.62 4.90
C ILE A 24 -7.10 0.03 5.95
N ASN A 25 -5.80 -0.25 5.93
CA ASN A 25 -4.79 0.38 6.79
C ASN A 25 -3.72 1.04 5.92
N THR A 26 -3.11 2.10 6.43
CA THR A 26 -2.01 2.80 5.78
C THR A 26 -0.87 2.99 6.78
N PHE A 27 0.35 2.71 6.35
CA PHE A 27 1.60 2.94 7.08
C PHE A 27 2.47 3.88 6.24
N SER A 28 2.99 4.95 6.83
CA SER A 28 3.99 5.80 6.18
C SER A 28 5.32 5.59 6.90
N VAL A 29 6.34 5.12 6.17
CA VAL A 29 7.62 4.67 6.74
C VAL A 29 8.79 5.42 6.13
N ARG A 30 9.80 5.73 6.94
CA ARG A 30 10.97 6.55 6.59
C ARG A 30 12.30 5.85 6.82
N CYS A 31 12.31 4.74 7.55
CA CYS A 31 13.50 3.94 7.81
C CYS A 31 13.20 2.44 7.72
N GLU A 32 14.25 1.64 7.77
CA GLU A 32 14.18 0.19 7.63
C GLU A 32 13.39 -0.45 8.77
N GLU A 33 13.58 0.02 10.00
CA GLU A 33 12.92 -0.54 11.19
C GLU A 33 11.40 -0.36 11.12
N GLU A 34 10.94 0.83 10.72
CA GLU A 34 9.51 1.11 10.51
C GLU A 34 8.92 0.24 9.38
N LEU A 35 9.69 0.01 8.31
CA LEU A 35 9.27 -0.85 7.21
C LEU A 35 9.12 -2.31 7.65
N ILE A 36 10.07 -2.82 8.45
CA ILE A 36 10.00 -4.18 9.02
C ILE A 36 8.74 -4.31 9.89
N GLU A 37 8.50 -3.38 10.81
CA GLU A 37 7.31 -3.40 11.67
C GLU A 37 5.99 -3.32 10.86
N ALA A 38 5.96 -2.49 9.82
CA ALA A 38 4.80 -2.37 8.95
C ALA A 38 4.51 -3.68 8.19
N ILE A 39 5.55 -4.36 7.69
CA ILE A 39 5.43 -5.66 7.01
C ILE A 39 4.96 -6.74 7.99
N GLU A 40 5.56 -6.82 9.17
CA GLU A 40 5.16 -7.78 10.22
C GLU A 40 3.71 -7.56 10.64
N THR A 41 3.29 -6.30 10.80
CA THR A 41 1.90 -5.95 11.14
C THR A 41 0.94 -6.31 10.00
N ALA A 42 1.28 -5.98 8.75
CA ALA A 42 0.47 -6.24 7.57
C ALA A 42 0.28 -7.75 7.33
N THR A 43 1.32 -8.53 7.54
CA THR A 43 1.31 -9.99 7.34
C THR A 43 0.81 -10.78 8.56
N GLY A 44 0.83 -10.17 9.75
CA GLY A 44 0.36 -10.74 11.00
C GLY A 44 -1.01 -10.21 11.42
N ALA A 45 -1.01 -9.20 12.30
CA ALA A 45 -2.22 -8.68 12.94
C ALA A 45 -3.27 -8.12 11.95
N LYS A 46 -2.84 -7.73 10.74
CA LYS A 46 -3.67 -7.12 9.69
C LYS A 46 -3.77 -7.98 8.43
N LYS A 47 -3.49 -9.28 8.51
CA LYS A 47 -3.49 -10.21 7.36
C LYS A 47 -4.81 -10.27 6.56
N ASP A 48 -5.93 -10.01 7.21
CA ASP A 48 -7.28 -10.06 6.61
C ASP A 48 -7.76 -8.68 6.13
N SER A 49 -6.84 -7.71 5.99
CA SER A 49 -7.13 -6.34 5.56
C SER A 49 -6.19 -5.89 4.44
N LEU A 50 -6.62 -4.89 3.67
CA LEU A 50 -5.75 -4.24 2.69
C LEU A 50 -4.82 -3.28 3.43
N CYS A 51 -3.51 -3.40 3.23
CA CYS A 51 -2.50 -2.56 3.87
C CYS A 51 -1.67 -1.83 2.81
N PHE A 52 -1.71 -0.50 2.79
CA PHE A 52 -0.80 0.33 2.01
C PHE A 52 0.42 0.67 2.86
N ILE A 53 1.62 0.39 2.35
CA ILE A 53 2.89 0.80 2.98
C ILE A 53 3.53 1.83 2.05
N GLU A 54 3.45 3.10 2.45
CA GLU A 54 4.07 4.24 1.78
C GLU A 54 5.51 4.38 2.26
N VAL A 55 6.46 3.91 1.45
CA VAL A 55 7.89 4.04 1.74
C VAL A 55 8.41 5.36 1.19
N ILE A 56 8.91 6.22 2.07
CA ILE A 56 9.39 7.56 1.74
C ILE A 56 10.92 7.49 1.52
N VAL A 57 11.33 7.59 0.26
CA VAL A 57 12.75 7.55 -0.16
C VAL A 57 13.19 8.85 -0.82
N HIS A 58 14.50 9.05 -0.92
CA HIS A 58 15.05 10.17 -1.69
C HIS A 58 14.82 9.96 -3.20
N LYS A 59 14.59 11.05 -3.96
CA LYS A 59 14.24 10.96 -5.40
C LYS A 59 15.29 10.27 -6.28
N ASP A 60 16.55 10.30 -5.86
CA ASP A 60 17.69 9.73 -6.59
C ASP A 60 18.11 8.36 -6.04
N ASP A 61 17.41 7.86 -5.01
CA ASP A 61 17.65 6.53 -4.45
C ASP A 61 17.00 5.48 -5.35
N THR A 62 17.80 4.97 -6.28
CA THR A 62 17.36 4.00 -7.28
C THR A 62 18.48 3.02 -7.64
N SER A 63 18.09 1.92 -8.28
CA SER A 63 19.03 0.88 -8.74
C SER A 63 20.05 1.42 -9.76
N LYS A 64 21.26 0.88 -9.75
CA LYS A 64 22.30 1.23 -10.74
C LYS A 64 21.87 0.82 -12.15
N GLU A 65 21.16 -0.30 -12.23
CA GLU A 65 20.58 -0.88 -13.43
C GLU A 65 19.62 0.10 -14.13
N LEU A 66 18.78 0.82 -13.36
CA LEU A 66 17.90 1.85 -13.91
C LEU A 66 18.70 2.98 -14.55
N LEU A 67 19.77 3.43 -13.91
CA LEU A 67 20.60 4.53 -14.42
C LEU A 67 21.30 4.14 -15.72
N GLU A 68 21.89 2.94 -15.78
CA GLU A 68 22.56 2.44 -16.97
C GLU A 68 21.58 2.23 -18.13
N TRP A 69 20.45 1.58 -17.85
CA TRP A 69 19.44 1.31 -18.85
C TRP A 69 18.80 2.60 -19.35
N GLY A 70 18.43 3.52 -18.45
CA GLY A 70 17.85 4.82 -18.79
C GLY A 70 18.75 5.65 -19.70
N SER A 71 20.07 5.64 -19.44
CA SER A 71 21.05 6.28 -20.31
C SER A 71 21.07 5.68 -21.72
N ARG A 72 21.08 4.35 -21.84
CA ARG A 72 21.05 3.66 -23.14
C ARG A 72 19.77 3.93 -23.92
N VAL A 73 18.63 3.92 -23.24
CA VAL A 73 17.32 4.22 -23.84
C VAL A 73 17.28 5.67 -24.33
N SER A 74 17.76 6.61 -23.52
CA SER A 74 17.83 8.03 -23.91
C SER A 74 18.68 8.24 -25.17
N ALA A 75 19.85 7.60 -25.25
CA ALA A 75 20.73 7.67 -26.42
C ALA A 75 20.08 7.05 -27.67
N ALA A 76 19.40 5.92 -27.53
CA ALA A 76 18.70 5.27 -28.63
C ALA A 76 17.53 6.12 -29.14
N ASN A 77 16.72 6.69 -28.25
CA ASN A 77 15.55 7.50 -28.60
C ASN A 77 15.94 8.84 -29.24
N SER A 78 17.10 9.39 -28.88
CA SER A 78 17.56 10.70 -29.37
C SER A 78 18.47 10.61 -30.60
N ARG A 79 18.63 9.42 -31.19
CA ARG A 79 19.51 9.24 -32.36
C ARG A 79 19.03 10.09 -33.55
N PRO A 80 19.94 10.70 -34.34
CA PRO A 80 19.55 11.40 -35.56
C PRO A 80 18.78 10.51 -36.53
N PRO A 81 17.84 11.07 -37.32
CA PRO A 81 17.18 10.32 -38.39
C PRO A 81 18.22 9.81 -39.39
N ASN A 82 17.97 8.64 -39.96
CA ASN A 82 18.88 8.04 -40.93
C ASN A 82 18.88 8.87 -42.23
N PRO A 83 20.04 9.39 -42.69
CA PRO A 83 20.14 10.07 -43.96
C PRO A 83 20.11 9.03 -45.08
N GLN A 84 18.92 8.69 -45.57
CA GLN A 84 18.67 7.88 -46.76
C GLN A 84 18.11 8.75 -47.88
#